data_AF-A0A954JRG6-F1
#
_entry.id   AF-A0A954JRG6-F1
#
_cell.length_a   1.000
_cell.length_b   1.000
_cell.length_c   1.000
_cell.angle_alpha   90.00
_cell.angle_beta   90.00
_cell.angle_gamma   90.00
#
_symmetry.space_group_name_H-M   'P 1'
#
loop_
_entity.id
_entity.type
_entity.pdbx_description
1 polymer ?
#
loop_
_entity_poly.entity_id
_entity_poly.type
_entity_poly.pdbx_seq_one_letter_code
_entity_poly.pdbx_strand_id
1 'polypeptide(L)'
;MLERMQKDPQFAVTRGLEVLQTLTLASPGMDAEWVEAWAGFSQVPEDFESALRQGSASCGRFREWFLLERHSPALMGTPIDRLIDPWRASEEGFQEIVEPMLQASFTGILEVREVLAGQGAWLRDISGFGEYALADPNSSNHLEPGDLLVGRLYPLPGSVHLASGHAAWFRSPELRTALERDLGKARESRRSIIRIGAPQLEVMFFAPKIPAGQGAAERTAPPDLGEAVNEARTYLAQ
;
A
#
# COMPACT_ATOMS: atom_id res chain seq x y z
N MET A 1 -22.63 -14.96 -3.40
CA MET A 1 -21.43 -14.14 -3.65
C MET A 1 -21.57 -12.77 -3.01
N LEU A 2 -22.62 -12.00 -3.35
CA LEU A 2 -22.92 -10.69 -2.78
C LEU A 2 -22.95 -10.67 -1.23
N GLU A 3 -23.63 -11.63 -0.60
CA GLU A 3 -23.66 -11.74 0.87
C GLU A 3 -22.28 -11.99 1.50
N ARG A 4 -21.39 -12.69 0.80
CA ARG A 4 -20.01 -12.92 1.27
C ARG A 4 -19.20 -11.63 1.18
N MET A 5 -19.39 -10.84 0.13
CA MET A 5 -18.71 -9.55 -0.04
C MET A 5 -19.16 -8.50 0.98
N GLN A 6 -20.42 -8.54 1.39
CA GLN A 6 -20.93 -7.69 2.47
C GLN A 6 -20.38 -8.11 3.84
N LYS A 7 -20.12 -9.40 4.05
CA LYS A 7 -19.60 -9.96 5.31
C LYS A 7 -18.08 -9.97 5.39
N ASP A 8 -17.40 -9.91 4.25
CA ASP A 8 -15.95 -9.96 4.12
C ASP A 8 -15.49 -8.85 3.15
N PRO A 9 -15.27 -7.63 3.69
CA PRO A 9 -14.80 -6.49 2.91
C PRO A 9 -13.44 -6.74 2.24
N GLN A 10 -12.57 -7.56 2.84
CA GLN A 10 -11.27 -7.89 2.26
C GLN A 10 -11.42 -8.72 0.98
N PHE A 11 -12.33 -9.69 1.00
CA PHE A 11 -12.68 -10.45 -0.22
C PHE A 11 -13.25 -9.54 -1.30
N ALA A 12 -14.13 -8.58 -0.94
CA ALA A 12 -14.73 -7.65 -1.89
C ALA A 12 -13.69 -6.75 -2.57
N VAL A 13 -12.77 -6.16 -1.80
CA VAL A 13 -11.65 -5.36 -2.32
C VAL A 13 -10.75 -6.19 -3.25
N THR A 14 -10.37 -7.38 -2.80
CA THR A 14 -9.49 -8.28 -3.58
C THR A 14 -10.14 -8.60 -4.92
N ARG A 15 -11.43 -8.94 -4.92
CA ARG A 15 -12.16 -9.23 -6.15
C ARG A 15 -12.30 -8.00 -7.06
N GLY A 16 -12.55 -6.82 -6.49
CA GLY A 16 -12.59 -5.57 -7.25
C GLY A 16 -11.28 -5.29 -7.99
N LEU A 17 -10.14 -5.46 -7.29
CA LEU A 17 -8.82 -5.31 -7.89
C LEU A 17 -8.53 -6.35 -8.99
N GLU A 18 -8.96 -7.60 -8.83
CA GLU A 18 -8.78 -8.64 -9.85
C GLU A 18 -9.57 -8.36 -11.14
N VAL A 19 -10.82 -7.90 -11.02
CA VAL A 19 -11.64 -7.55 -12.17
C VAL A 19 -11.05 -6.32 -12.87
N LEU A 20 -10.66 -5.30 -12.09
CA LEU A 20 -10.02 -4.11 -12.65
C LEU A 20 -8.67 -4.46 -13.31
N GLN A 21 -7.87 -5.36 -12.75
CA GLN A 21 -6.65 -5.88 -13.38
C GLN A 21 -6.97 -6.55 -14.72
N THR A 22 -8.01 -7.40 -14.77
CA THR A 22 -8.40 -8.10 -15.99
C THR A 22 -8.78 -7.11 -17.11
N LEU A 23 -9.58 -6.10 -16.79
CA LEU A 23 -9.93 -5.03 -17.73
C LEU A 23 -8.72 -4.22 -18.17
N THR A 24 -7.80 -3.97 -17.24
CA THR A 24 -6.56 -3.24 -17.50
C THR A 24 -5.70 -4.00 -18.50
N LEU A 25 -5.39 -5.28 -18.23
CA LEU A 25 -4.55 -6.10 -19.11
C LEU A 25 -5.20 -6.40 -20.47
N ALA A 26 -6.53 -6.36 -20.56
CA ALA A 26 -7.23 -6.45 -21.85
C ALA A 26 -7.08 -5.19 -22.73
N SER A 27 -6.61 -4.07 -22.16
CA SER A 27 -6.42 -2.81 -22.90
C SER A 27 -5.12 -2.81 -23.71
N PRO A 28 -5.10 -2.21 -24.93
CA PRO A 28 -3.91 -2.22 -25.77
C PRO A 28 -2.67 -1.63 -25.09
N GLY A 29 -1.54 -2.34 -25.18
CA GLY A 29 -0.24 -1.90 -24.64
C GLY A 29 -0.04 -2.18 -23.14
N MET A 30 -1.06 -2.63 -22.43
CA MET A 30 -0.98 -2.79 -20.97
C MET A 30 -0.11 -3.96 -20.51
N ASP A 31 0.05 -5.01 -21.31
CA ASP A 31 0.95 -6.13 -20.97
C ASP A 31 2.40 -5.67 -20.83
N ALA A 32 2.89 -4.88 -21.79
CA ALA A 32 4.25 -4.35 -21.76
C ALA A 32 4.43 -3.37 -20.59
N GLU A 33 3.44 -2.49 -20.39
CA GLU A 33 3.47 -1.52 -19.30
C GLU A 33 3.42 -2.18 -17.92
N TRP A 34 2.66 -3.27 -17.76
CA TRP A 34 2.60 -4.07 -16.53
C TRP A 34 3.96 -4.68 -16.19
N VAL A 35 4.62 -5.30 -17.17
CA VAL A 35 5.95 -5.91 -17.00
C VAL A 35 6.99 -4.86 -16.64
N GLU A 36 7.01 -3.72 -17.34
CA GLU A 36 7.92 -2.62 -17.07
C GLU A 36 7.69 -2.03 -15.66
N ALA A 37 6.43 -1.80 -15.31
CA ALA A 37 6.07 -1.26 -14.01
C ALA A 37 6.42 -2.23 -12.88
N TRP A 38 6.25 -3.54 -13.08
CA TRP A 38 6.68 -4.54 -12.11
C TRP A 38 8.18 -4.47 -11.89
N ALA A 39 8.98 -4.40 -12.94
CA ALA A 39 10.44 -4.29 -12.84
C ALA A 39 10.88 -3.01 -12.10
N GLY A 40 10.13 -1.91 -12.23
CA GLY A 40 10.41 -0.66 -11.51
C GLY A 40 9.90 -0.63 -10.07
N PHE A 41 8.82 -1.36 -9.76
CA PHE A 41 8.23 -1.42 -8.43
C PHE A 41 8.90 -2.46 -7.55
N SER A 42 8.96 -3.69 -8.06
CA SER A 42 9.47 -4.84 -7.36
C SER A 42 10.95 -4.70 -7.09
N GLN A 43 11.33 -5.05 -5.87
CA GLN A 43 12.72 -5.08 -5.45
C GLN A 43 13.32 -6.49 -5.59
N VAL A 44 12.51 -7.46 -6.05
CA VAL A 44 12.94 -8.84 -6.32
C VAL A 44 13.25 -9.04 -7.80
N PRO A 45 14.22 -9.91 -8.14
CA PRO A 45 14.63 -10.13 -9.54
C PRO A 45 13.65 -10.98 -10.36
N GLU A 46 12.64 -11.56 -9.71
CA GLU A 46 11.69 -12.49 -10.32
C GLU A 46 10.60 -11.74 -11.09
N ASP A 47 10.08 -12.36 -12.16
CA ASP A 47 8.89 -11.85 -12.83
C ASP A 47 7.63 -11.96 -11.93
N PHE A 48 6.61 -11.17 -12.25
CA PHE A 48 5.38 -11.08 -11.48
C PHE A 48 4.70 -12.45 -11.31
N GLU A 49 4.65 -13.27 -12.36
CA GLU A 49 3.96 -14.56 -12.33
C GLU A 49 4.69 -15.58 -11.44
N SER A 50 6.02 -15.56 -11.45
CA SER A 50 6.85 -16.35 -10.54
C SER A 50 6.63 -15.90 -9.10
N ALA A 51 6.72 -14.60 -8.82
CA ALA A 51 6.50 -14.06 -7.48
C ALA A 51 5.08 -14.34 -6.96
N LEU A 52 4.08 -14.28 -7.84
CA LEU A 52 2.68 -14.58 -7.51
C LEU A 52 2.50 -16.05 -7.14
N ARG A 53 3.09 -16.99 -7.90
CA ARG A 53 3.06 -18.43 -7.58
C ARG A 53 3.72 -18.75 -6.24
N GLN A 54 4.70 -17.94 -5.83
CA GLN A 54 5.36 -18.06 -4.53
C GLN A 54 4.57 -17.40 -3.38
N GLY A 55 3.41 -16.78 -3.67
CA GLY A 55 2.60 -16.10 -2.66
C GLY A 55 3.22 -14.79 -2.16
N SER A 56 4.04 -14.13 -2.98
CA SER A 56 4.72 -12.89 -2.57
C SER A 56 3.73 -11.76 -2.34
N ALA A 57 3.73 -11.19 -1.13
CA ALA A 57 2.89 -10.03 -0.78
C ALA A 57 3.18 -8.79 -1.65
N SER A 58 4.37 -8.71 -2.26
CA SER A 58 4.72 -7.65 -3.21
C SER A 58 3.82 -7.64 -4.44
N CYS A 59 3.30 -8.79 -4.88
CA CYS A 59 2.38 -8.86 -6.01
C CYS A 59 1.07 -8.12 -5.71
N GLY A 60 0.59 -8.25 -4.47
CA GLY A 60 -0.60 -7.54 -4.00
C GLY A 60 -0.38 -6.04 -3.91
N ARG A 61 0.71 -5.60 -3.28
CA ARG A 61 1.05 -4.17 -3.18
C ARG A 61 1.30 -3.54 -4.55
N PHE A 62 1.94 -4.27 -5.46
CA PHE A 62 2.11 -3.85 -6.85
C PHE A 62 0.76 -3.68 -7.55
N ARG A 63 -0.16 -4.65 -7.42
CA ARG A 63 -1.50 -4.56 -8.00
C ARG A 63 -2.25 -3.33 -7.48
N GLU A 64 -2.22 -3.10 -6.18
CA GLU A 64 -2.84 -1.91 -5.57
C GLU A 64 -2.24 -0.61 -6.12
N TRP A 65 -0.92 -0.51 -6.17
CA TRP A 65 -0.23 0.66 -6.71
C TRP A 65 -0.57 0.89 -8.19
N PHE A 66 -0.42 -0.15 -9.00
CA PHE A 66 -0.56 -0.06 -10.45
C PHE A 66 -1.97 0.37 -10.82
N LEU A 67 -2.99 -0.18 -10.17
CA LEU A 67 -4.39 0.08 -10.50
C LEU A 67 -4.93 1.38 -9.90
N LEU A 68 -4.46 1.77 -8.71
CA LEU A 68 -5.08 2.84 -7.91
C LEU A 68 -4.28 4.14 -7.84
N GLU A 69 -2.96 4.10 -8.09
CA GLU A 69 -2.09 5.28 -7.94
C GLU A 69 -1.31 5.62 -9.20
N ARG A 70 -0.87 4.61 -9.96
CA ARG A 70 0.05 4.81 -11.06
C ARG A 70 -0.65 5.46 -12.24
N HIS A 71 -0.13 6.60 -12.70
CA HIS A 71 -0.52 7.16 -13.99
C HIS A 71 -0.03 6.24 -15.13
N SER A 72 -0.96 5.69 -15.90
CA SER A 72 -0.66 4.90 -17.09
C SER A 72 -0.55 5.77 -18.33
N PRO A 73 0.61 5.78 -19.03
CA PRO A 73 0.73 6.42 -20.33
C PRO A 73 -0.19 5.79 -21.39
N ALA A 74 -0.35 4.47 -21.42
CA ALA A 74 -1.22 3.81 -22.41
C ALA A 74 -2.70 4.16 -22.21
N LEU A 75 -3.17 4.28 -20.96
CA LEU A 75 -4.55 4.69 -20.64
C LEU A 75 -4.72 6.21 -20.50
N MET A 76 -3.62 6.97 -20.54
CA MET A 76 -3.58 8.41 -20.27
C MET A 76 -4.20 8.79 -18.92
N GLY A 77 -3.98 8.00 -17.87
CA GLY A 77 -4.59 8.20 -16.55
C GLY A 77 -4.37 7.01 -15.61
N THR A 78 -4.88 7.11 -14.39
CA THR A 78 -4.90 6.00 -13.44
C THR A 78 -5.88 4.91 -13.92
N PRO A 79 -5.53 3.61 -13.88
CA PRO A 79 -6.41 2.56 -14.39
C PRO A 79 -7.82 2.58 -13.80
N ILE A 80 -7.96 2.79 -12.48
CA ILE A 80 -9.28 2.93 -11.84
C ILE A 80 -10.11 4.06 -12.45
N ASP A 81 -9.53 5.23 -12.72
CA ASP A 81 -10.26 6.37 -13.28
C ASP A 81 -10.64 6.15 -14.74
N ARG A 82 -9.80 5.43 -15.48
CA ARG A 82 -9.97 5.20 -16.92
C ARG A 82 -10.90 4.03 -17.22
N LEU A 83 -10.99 3.07 -16.31
CA LEU A 83 -11.73 1.83 -16.52
C LEU A 83 -12.93 1.71 -15.57
N ILE A 84 -13.33 2.79 -14.90
CA ILE A 84 -14.47 2.75 -13.98
C ILE A 84 -15.78 2.38 -14.67
N ASP A 85 -16.06 2.96 -15.85
CA ASP A 85 -17.29 2.68 -16.59
C ASP A 85 -17.36 1.25 -17.13
N PRO A 86 -16.33 0.69 -17.80
CA PRO A 86 -16.36 -0.72 -18.18
C PRO A 86 -16.37 -1.65 -16.95
N TRP A 87 -15.77 -1.24 -15.83
CA TRP A 87 -15.85 -2.02 -14.59
C TRP A 87 -17.26 -2.03 -13.99
N ARG A 88 -17.95 -0.88 -13.93
CA ARG A 88 -19.36 -0.77 -13.52
C ARG A 88 -20.29 -1.58 -14.42
N ALA A 89 -19.96 -1.68 -15.71
CA ALA A 89 -20.72 -2.48 -16.67
C ALA A 89 -20.46 -4.00 -16.59
N SER A 90 -19.49 -4.46 -15.78
CA SER A 90 -19.22 -5.90 -15.64
C SER A 90 -20.28 -6.61 -14.79
N GLU A 91 -20.51 -7.90 -15.05
CA GLU A 91 -21.62 -8.69 -14.47
C GLU A 91 -21.39 -9.14 -13.00
N GLU A 92 -20.45 -8.52 -12.29
CA GLU A 92 -20.04 -8.95 -10.95
C GLU A 92 -21.00 -8.49 -9.83
N GLY A 93 -21.68 -7.35 -10.02
CA GLY A 93 -22.77 -6.87 -9.16
C GLY A 93 -22.38 -6.31 -7.79
N PHE A 94 -21.11 -6.03 -7.52
CA PHE A 94 -20.62 -5.50 -6.23
C PHE A 94 -19.92 -4.14 -6.32
N GLN A 95 -19.85 -3.55 -7.52
CA GLN A 95 -19.06 -2.36 -7.83
C GLN A 95 -19.49 -1.16 -6.98
N GLU A 96 -20.79 -0.94 -6.78
CA GLU A 96 -21.30 0.16 -5.95
C GLU A 96 -20.78 0.13 -4.50
N ILE A 97 -20.47 -1.07 -3.98
CA ILE A 97 -19.93 -1.25 -2.63
C ILE A 97 -18.42 -1.00 -2.62
N VAL A 98 -17.69 -1.53 -3.61
CA VAL A 98 -16.23 -1.57 -3.61
C VAL A 98 -15.61 -0.33 -4.25
N GLU A 99 -16.28 0.31 -5.19
CA GLU A 99 -15.78 1.48 -5.90
C GLU A 99 -15.34 2.61 -4.95
N PRO A 100 -16.16 3.05 -3.98
CA PRO A 100 -15.76 4.12 -3.07
C PRO A 100 -14.56 3.70 -2.22
N MET A 101 -14.47 2.41 -1.86
CA MET A 101 -13.35 1.87 -1.11
C MET A 101 -12.05 1.99 -1.91
N LEU A 102 -12.07 1.62 -3.19
CA LEU A 102 -10.87 1.67 -4.04
C LEU A 102 -10.46 3.12 -4.34
N GLN A 103 -11.41 3.98 -4.74
CA GLN A 103 -11.14 5.37 -5.13
C GLN A 103 -10.62 6.25 -3.99
N ALA A 104 -11.12 6.05 -2.77
CA ALA A 104 -10.74 6.84 -1.60
C ALA A 104 -9.67 6.15 -0.73
N SER A 105 -9.09 5.04 -1.20
CA SER A 105 -8.00 4.37 -0.50
C SER A 105 -6.70 5.17 -0.56
N PHE A 106 -5.83 4.96 0.42
CA PHE A 106 -4.53 5.64 0.48
C PHE A 106 -3.48 4.77 1.16
N THR A 107 -2.21 5.00 0.82
CA THR A 107 -1.07 4.39 1.52
C THR A 107 -0.58 5.27 2.66
N GLY A 108 -0.06 4.66 3.71
CA GLY A 108 0.50 5.38 4.84
C GLY A 108 1.46 4.55 5.67
N ILE A 109 2.14 5.27 6.57
CA ILE A 109 2.89 4.70 7.69
C ILE A 109 2.12 5.12 8.95
N LEU A 110 1.49 4.15 9.59
CA LEU A 110 0.43 4.37 10.57
C LEU A 110 0.85 3.79 11.91
N GLU A 111 0.90 4.61 12.94
CA GLU A 111 1.15 4.16 14.31
C GLU A 111 -0.16 3.78 14.99
N VAL A 112 -0.21 2.61 15.62
CA VAL A 112 -1.29 2.23 16.54
C VAL A 112 -1.21 3.10 17.79
N ARG A 113 -2.23 3.91 18.04
CA ARG A 113 -2.34 4.77 19.23
C ARG A 113 -3.12 4.12 20.35
N GLU A 114 -4.19 3.43 19.97
CA GLU A 114 -5.11 2.76 20.88
C GLU A 114 -5.61 1.47 20.24
N VAL A 115 -5.87 0.45 21.07
CA VAL A 115 -6.38 -0.84 20.63
C VAL A 115 -7.69 -1.12 21.37
N LEU A 116 -8.74 -1.41 20.61
CA LEU A 116 -10.01 -1.90 21.14
C LEU A 116 -10.09 -3.39 20.83
N ALA A 117 -9.74 -4.22 21.80
CA ALA A 117 -9.68 -5.67 21.65
C ALA A 117 -11.00 -6.24 21.10
N GLY A 118 -10.88 -7.09 20.07
CA GLY A 118 -12.03 -7.68 19.38
C GLY A 118 -12.83 -6.71 18.49
N GLN A 119 -12.36 -5.48 18.30
CA GLN A 119 -13.01 -4.48 17.43
C GLN A 119 -12.03 -3.91 16.40
N GLY A 120 -10.87 -3.44 16.84
CA GLY A 120 -9.95 -2.71 15.96
C GLY A 120 -8.93 -1.86 16.69
N ALA A 121 -8.47 -0.79 16.03
CA ALA A 121 -7.46 0.11 16.55
C ALA A 121 -7.66 1.56 16.08
N TRP A 122 -7.14 2.51 16.83
CA TRP A 122 -6.99 3.90 16.38
C TRP A 122 -5.58 4.11 15.86
N LEU A 123 -5.45 4.58 14.63
CA LEU A 123 -4.20 4.76 13.93
C LEU A 123 -3.90 6.25 13.75
N ARG A 124 -2.62 6.64 13.82
CA ARG A 124 -2.13 7.98 13.47
C ARG A 124 -1.14 7.86 12.32
N ASP A 125 -1.36 8.57 11.23
CA ASP A 125 -0.39 8.61 10.15
C ASP A 125 0.82 9.48 10.56
N ILE A 126 1.98 8.83 10.72
CA ILE A 126 3.20 9.50 11.16
C ILE A 126 3.86 10.34 10.06
N SER A 127 3.36 10.30 8.82
CA SER A 127 3.69 11.22 7.73
C SER A 127 2.88 12.53 7.78
N GLY A 128 1.77 12.54 8.52
CA GLY A 128 1.00 13.75 8.86
C GLY A 128 -0.38 13.84 8.22
N PHE A 129 -0.95 12.72 7.77
CA PHE A 129 -2.25 12.68 7.08
C PHE A 129 -3.48 12.61 8.00
N GLY A 130 -3.29 12.46 9.31
CA GLY A 130 -4.38 12.49 10.28
C GLY A 130 -4.47 11.21 11.10
N GLU A 131 -5.67 10.92 11.59
CA GLU A 131 -5.98 9.76 12.40
C GLU A 131 -7.15 8.98 11.84
N TYR A 132 -7.13 7.65 12.01
CA TYR A 132 -8.02 6.73 11.33
C TYR A 132 -8.43 5.60 12.26
N ALA A 133 -9.72 5.31 12.35
CA ALA A 133 -10.20 4.06 12.95
C ALA A 133 -9.97 2.90 11.98
N LEU A 134 -9.39 1.82 12.48
CA LEU A 134 -9.25 0.53 11.81
C LEU A 134 -10.29 -0.45 12.36
N ALA A 135 -11.07 -1.07 11.47
CA ALA A 135 -11.96 -2.18 11.80
C ALA A 135 -11.23 -3.50 11.52
N ASP A 136 -10.57 -4.04 12.54
CA ASP A 136 -9.86 -5.33 12.47
C ASP A 136 -10.00 -6.11 13.79
N PRO A 137 -11.14 -6.81 13.97
CA PRO A 137 -11.41 -7.53 15.21
C PRO A 137 -10.45 -8.71 15.43
N ASN A 138 -9.84 -9.24 14.37
CA ASN A 138 -8.94 -10.37 14.47
C ASN A 138 -7.53 -9.91 14.89
N SER A 139 -6.95 -8.96 14.16
CA SER A 139 -5.59 -8.49 14.44
C SER A 139 -5.52 -7.68 15.73
N SER A 140 -6.59 -6.97 16.11
CA SER A 140 -6.61 -6.15 17.34
C SER A 140 -6.29 -6.91 18.63
N ASN A 141 -6.43 -8.23 18.66
CA ASN A 141 -6.02 -9.03 19.83
C ASN A 141 -4.50 -9.19 19.97
N HIS A 142 -3.75 -8.83 18.92
CA HIS A 142 -2.30 -8.96 18.84
C HIS A 142 -1.59 -7.62 18.65
N LEU A 143 -2.32 -6.53 18.44
CA LEU A 143 -1.76 -5.19 18.30
C LEU A 143 -1.45 -4.57 19.65
N GLU A 144 -0.41 -3.76 19.69
CA GLU A 144 -0.02 -2.95 20.83
C GLU A 144 0.15 -1.48 20.42
N PRO A 145 -0.17 -0.52 21.30
CA PRO A 145 0.18 0.87 21.07
C PRO A 145 1.67 1.04 20.75
N GLY A 146 1.96 1.73 19.65
CA GLY A 146 3.31 1.91 19.11
C GLY A 146 3.68 0.97 17.96
N ASP A 147 2.88 -0.08 17.70
CA ASP A 147 3.03 -0.88 16.48
C ASP A 147 2.83 -0.02 15.23
N LEU A 148 3.56 -0.33 14.17
CA LEU A 148 3.43 0.34 12.88
C LEU A 148 2.70 -0.55 11.88
N LEU A 149 1.66 -0.01 11.25
CA LEU A 149 1.09 -0.51 10.02
C LEU A 149 1.71 0.24 8.84
N VAL A 150 2.18 -0.50 7.84
CA VAL A 150 2.68 0.04 6.59
C VAL A 150 1.94 -0.59 5.43
N GLY A 151 1.23 0.23 4.66
CA GLY A 151 0.44 -0.25 3.52
C GLY A 151 -0.74 0.64 3.23
N ARG A 152 -1.74 0.08 2.54
CA ARG A 152 -2.95 0.79 2.14
C ARG A 152 -4.08 0.60 3.15
N LEU A 153 -4.84 1.67 3.37
CA LEU A 153 -6.15 1.63 4.02
C LEU A 153 -7.26 1.85 2.99
N TYR A 154 -8.34 1.08 3.13
CA TYR A 154 -9.58 1.21 2.37
C TYR A 154 -10.67 1.76 3.30
N PRO A 155 -11.33 2.87 2.97
CA PRO A 155 -12.43 3.36 3.77
C PRO A 155 -13.62 2.40 3.71
N LEU A 156 -14.28 2.23 4.84
CA LEU A 156 -15.55 1.51 5.00
C LEU A 156 -16.65 2.51 5.40
N PRO A 157 -17.94 2.14 5.25
CA PRO A 157 -19.02 2.90 5.86
C PRO A 157 -18.81 3.10 7.37
N GLY A 158 -19.15 4.29 7.88
CA GLY A 158 -19.05 4.60 9.31
C GLY A 158 -17.69 5.18 9.76
N SER A 159 -16.90 5.74 8.84
CA SER A 159 -15.62 6.41 9.13
C SER A 159 -14.54 5.48 9.73
N VAL A 160 -14.66 4.19 9.47
CA VAL A 160 -13.64 3.17 9.80
C VAL A 160 -12.95 2.69 8.54
N HIS A 161 -11.81 2.06 8.67
CA HIS A 161 -10.98 1.61 7.57
C HIS A 161 -10.66 0.13 7.69
N LEU A 162 -10.39 -0.48 6.55
CA LEU A 162 -9.83 -1.81 6.40
C LEU A 162 -8.38 -1.68 5.98
N ALA A 163 -7.47 -2.39 6.65
CA ALA A 163 -6.11 -2.53 6.18
C ALA A 163 -6.06 -3.46 4.97
N SER A 164 -5.28 -3.12 3.96
CA SER A 164 -4.92 -4.05 2.88
C SER A 164 -4.39 -5.36 3.47
N GLY A 165 -4.85 -6.49 2.91
CA GLY A 165 -4.28 -7.81 3.20
C GLY A 165 -2.81 -7.96 2.82
N HIS A 166 -2.20 -6.97 2.17
CA HIS A 166 -0.79 -6.90 1.82
C HIS A 166 -0.01 -5.84 2.62
N ALA A 167 -0.68 -5.16 3.55
CA ALA A 167 -0.04 -4.32 4.55
C ALA A 167 0.82 -5.17 5.49
N ALA A 168 1.83 -4.54 6.09
CA ALA A 168 2.70 -5.18 7.07
C ALA A 168 2.67 -4.47 8.41
N TRP A 169 2.87 -5.26 9.46
CA TRP A 169 2.91 -4.82 10.84
C TRP A 169 4.33 -4.94 11.38
N PHE A 170 4.82 -3.89 12.02
CA PHE A 170 6.15 -3.85 12.62
C PHE A 170 6.05 -3.45 14.09
N ARG A 171 6.60 -4.28 14.96
CA ARG A 171 6.83 -3.96 16.36
C ARG A 171 8.29 -3.64 16.59
N SER A 172 8.65 -2.38 16.39
CA SER A 172 9.99 -1.85 16.74
C SER A 172 9.86 -0.38 17.14
N PRO A 173 9.99 -0.08 18.44
CA PRO A 173 10.03 1.30 18.93
C PRO A 173 11.15 2.11 18.28
N GLU A 174 12.29 1.49 17.98
CA GLU A 174 13.45 2.11 17.35
C GLU A 174 13.15 2.53 15.91
N LEU A 175 12.54 1.63 15.13
CA LEU A 175 12.07 1.93 13.78
C LEU A 175 11.08 3.10 13.79
N ARG A 176 10.11 3.09 14.70
CA ARG A 176 9.15 4.19 14.86
C ARG A 176 9.86 5.50 15.18
N THR A 177 10.75 5.51 16.18
CA THR A 177 11.47 6.72 16.57
C THR A 177 12.39 7.25 15.46
N ALA A 178 13.01 6.36 14.68
CA ALA A 178 13.79 6.74 13.51
C ALA A 178 12.90 7.40 12.44
N LEU A 179 11.76 6.78 12.10
CA LEU A 179 10.81 7.32 11.13
C LEU A 179 10.24 8.67 11.56
N GLU A 180 9.82 8.82 12.82
CA GLU A 180 9.29 10.10 13.33
C GLU A 180 10.32 11.22 13.23
N ARG A 181 11.58 10.93 13.58
CA ARG A 181 12.69 11.88 13.51
C ARG A 181 12.97 12.29 12.07
N ASP A 182 13.08 11.31 11.17
CA ASP A 182 13.43 11.54 9.78
C ASP A 182 12.31 12.29 9.04
N LEU A 183 11.05 11.90 9.25
CA LEU A 183 9.88 12.61 8.71
C LEU A 183 9.72 14.00 9.34
N GLY A 184 10.09 14.16 10.61
CA GLY A 184 10.16 15.46 11.28
C GLY A 184 11.10 16.43 10.58
N LYS A 185 12.35 16.00 10.33
CA LYS A 185 13.34 16.79 9.59
C LYS A 185 12.87 17.14 8.18
N ALA A 186 12.27 16.17 7.48
CA ALA A 186 11.76 16.39 6.13
C ALA A 186 10.66 17.48 6.11
N ARG A 187 9.77 17.53 7.10
CA ARG A 187 8.75 18.60 7.23
C ARG A 187 9.33 19.97 7.57
N GLU A 188 10.40 20.03 8.34
CA GLU A 188 11.07 21.31 8.62
C GLU A 188 11.67 21.90 7.34
N SER A 189 12.22 21.04 6.49
CA SER A 189 12.80 21.44 5.20
C SER A 189 11.74 21.81 4.14
N ARG A 190 10.53 21.24 4.23
CA ARG A 190 9.43 21.44 3.28
C ARG A 190 8.16 21.76 4.05
N ARG A 191 7.68 23.00 3.98
CA ARG A 191 6.43 23.48 4.63
C ARG A 191 5.16 22.83 4.04
N SER A 192 5.11 21.51 3.92
CA SER A 192 4.02 20.75 3.32
C SER A 192 3.93 19.34 3.88
N ILE A 193 2.77 18.71 3.69
CA ILE A 193 2.51 17.31 3.97
C ILE A 193 3.43 16.44 3.10
N ILE A 194 4.06 15.42 3.69
CA ILE A 194 4.87 14.44 2.96
C ILE A 194 3.95 13.31 2.50
N ARG A 195 3.75 13.17 1.19
CA ARG A 195 3.03 12.03 0.60
C ARG A 195 4.01 10.91 0.30
N ILE A 196 3.79 9.74 0.90
CA ILE A 196 4.59 8.54 0.64
C ILE A 196 3.68 7.56 -0.11
N GLY A 197 3.95 7.36 -1.40
CA GLY A 197 3.22 6.43 -2.25
C GLY A 197 3.69 4.98 -2.07
N ALA A 198 2.95 4.04 -2.67
CA ALA A 198 3.27 2.62 -2.57
C ALA A 198 4.71 2.24 -3.02
N PRO A 199 5.29 2.78 -4.11
CA PRO A 199 6.66 2.43 -4.51
C PRO A 199 7.69 2.88 -3.49
N GLN A 200 7.47 4.03 -2.84
CA GLN A 200 8.34 4.50 -1.77
C GLN A 200 8.26 3.56 -0.57
N LEU A 201 7.05 3.12 -0.18
CA LEU A 201 6.89 2.12 0.88
C LEU A 201 7.57 0.79 0.52
N GLU A 202 7.46 0.32 -0.73
CA GLU A 202 8.13 -0.89 -1.23
C GLU A 202 9.65 -0.81 -0.98
N VAL A 203 10.23 0.31 -1.38
CA VAL A 203 11.67 0.59 -1.26
C VAL A 203 12.11 0.78 0.19
N MET A 204 11.27 1.37 1.04
CA MET A 204 11.59 1.65 2.44
C MET A 204 11.50 0.40 3.32
N PHE A 205 10.47 -0.42 3.16
CA PHE A 205 10.11 -1.48 4.11
C PHE A 205 10.26 -2.91 3.57
N PHE A 206 10.22 -3.08 2.25
CA PHE A 206 10.07 -4.41 1.64
C PHE A 206 11.24 -4.81 0.71
N ALA A 207 12.12 -3.86 0.38
CA ALA A 207 13.31 -4.13 -0.40
C ALA A 207 14.25 -5.13 0.29
N PRO A 208 14.81 -6.13 -0.42
CA PRO A 208 15.88 -6.96 0.10
C PRO A 208 17.04 -6.08 0.57
N LYS A 209 17.52 -6.33 1.79
CA LYS A 209 18.67 -5.62 2.35
C LYS A 209 19.89 -5.93 1.50
N ILE A 210 20.55 -4.91 0.98
CA ILE A 210 21.90 -5.06 0.43
C ILE A 210 22.86 -5.17 1.64
N PRO A 211 23.68 -6.22 1.75
CA PRO A 211 24.72 -6.27 2.77
C PRO A 211 25.63 -5.06 2.64
N ALA A 212 25.90 -4.36 3.75
CA ALA A 212 26.81 -3.23 3.78
C ALA A 212 28.16 -3.63 3.15
N GLY A 213 28.48 -3.09 1.97
CA GLY A 213 29.76 -3.32 1.29
C GLY A 213 29.70 -3.80 -0.17
N GLN A 214 28.53 -4.05 -0.76
CA GLN A 214 28.43 -4.37 -2.20
C GLN A 214 27.45 -3.43 -2.92
N GLY A 215 27.99 -2.55 -3.77
CA GLY A 215 27.20 -1.87 -4.81
C GLY A 215 26.43 -0.63 -4.36
N ALA A 216 27.14 0.43 -3.96
CA ALA A 216 26.61 1.80 -3.95
C ALA A 216 26.52 2.39 -5.39
N ALA A 217 26.19 1.57 -6.39
CA ALA A 217 25.97 2.01 -7.76
C ALA A 217 24.47 2.09 -8.02
N GLU A 218 23.96 3.32 -8.01
CA GLU A 218 22.71 3.76 -8.65
C GLU A 218 21.49 2.84 -8.48
N ARG A 219 20.96 2.77 -7.25
CA ARG A 219 19.50 2.76 -7.09
C ARG A 219 19.12 4.11 -6.53
N THR A 220 18.72 5.01 -7.43
CA THR A 220 18.23 6.34 -7.05
C THR A 220 17.11 6.17 -6.02
N ALA A 221 17.39 6.58 -4.79
CA ALA A 221 16.32 6.94 -3.88
C ALA A 221 15.36 7.88 -4.64
N PRO A 222 14.03 7.76 -4.44
CA PRO A 222 13.10 8.71 -5.04
C PRO A 222 13.62 10.12 -4.78
N PRO A 223 13.74 10.99 -5.81
CA PRO A 223 14.38 12.31 -5.67
C PRO A 223 13.69 13.20 -4.63
N ASP A 224 12.50 12.81 -4.18
CA ASP A 224 11.67 13.52 -3.23
C ASP A 224 11.82 13.07 -1.75
N LEU A 225 12.60 12.04 -1.44
CA LEU A 225 12.88 11.59 -0.04
C LEU A 225 14.38 11.58 0.29
N GLY A 226 15.21 12.18 -0.58
CA GLY A 226 16.67 12.17 -0.49
C GLY A 226 17.17 12.56 0.91
N GLU A 227 17.84 11.61 1.56
CA GLU A 227 18.38 11.58 2.93
C GLU A 227 17.45 11.16 4.09
N ALA A 228 16.13 11.22 3.95
CA ALA A 228 15.18 11.09 5.07
C ALA A 228 14.74 9.64 5.43
N VAL A 229 15.44 8.58 5.00
CA VAL A 229 15.09 7.21 5.42
C VAL A 229 16.33 6.31 5.62
N ASN A 230 17.49 6.90 5.85
CA ASN A 230 18.72 6.12 5.97
C ASN A 230 18.80 5.36 7.30
N GLU A 231 18.27 5.93 8.39
CA GLU A 231 18.36 5.33 9.73
C GLU A 231 17.27 4.27 9.96
N ALA A 232 16.04 4.53 9.52
CA ALA A 232 14.93 3.56 9.62
C ALA A 232 15.25 2.22 8.93
N ARG A 233 15.97 2.26 7.81
CA ARG A 233 16.47 1.06 7.11
C ARG A 233 17.43 0.20 7.93
N THR A 234 18.16 0.81 8.86
CA THR A 234 19.10 0.11 9.74
C THR A 234 18.36 -0.75 10.77
N TYR A 235 17.17 -0.32 11.21
CA TYR A 235 16.36 -1.04 12.21
C TYR A 235 15.50 -2.15 11.61
N LEU A 236 15.09 -2.01 10.35
CA LEU A 236 14.55 -3.14 9.59
C LEU A 236 15.58 -4.27 9.45
N ALA A 237 16.86 -3.95 9.65
CA ALA A 237 18.09 -4.72 9.86
C ALA A 237 18.04 -6.01 10.71
N GLN A 238 17.38 -5.90 11.86
CA GLN A 238 17.54 -6.76 13.03
C GLN A 238 16.38 -7.75 13.15
#